data_AF-A0A2T3AQ36-F1
#
_entry.id   AF-A0A2T3AQ36-F1
#
_cell.length_a   1.000
_cell.length_b   1.000
_cell.length_c   1.000
_cell.angle_alpha   90.00
_cell.angle_beta   90.00
_cell.angle_gamma   90.00
#
_symmetry.space_group_name_H-M   'P 1'
#
loop_
_entity.id
_entity.type
_entity.pdbx_description
1 polymer ?
#
loop_
_entity_poly.entity_id
_entity_poly.type
_entity_poly.pdbx_seq_one_letter_code
_entity_poly.pdbx_strand_id
1 'polypeptide(L)'
;MDRWDSSLNISSLKMDYEAGIKPQHVVQAIYDRIEAYKEVQPSVWIHLQPMGDVMKAANELLIRWPDPAERPPLWGIPFSVKDNIDIEGIPTTAGCPALASVPASSAPVYKRCIDAGALFIGKTNMEQLATGMTGCRSPYGDLHSTFSKSHIVGGSSSGSAVSVSEDLVSFSLGSDTAGSIRLPALFNGVVGFKPTKGTVSARGVFPACLHQDCVSFLAFSAEDADQVWRVCKGFDRGDSFAKLPCYYPTKGALASTGSSSFRFGIPPQSALEVCSVAYRQQFAQVTKALQNAGGKLVNLDWEPFAAANELLYNSSFVVERLTIFPEGWFEQNKELLHPVTRQVFEAAVARNSTAVEVFRDLHKQAEYKRAVENILRPGGYEEDGEDELTVMVVPTAPFHPTIEDVEHEPIGVNGKLGAFSHFANILDLVGVALPCGTYKVAAEGQEKQREQRLPFGVTILAACGLDEGLLRLAKRLEEMLGELGQDE
;
A
#
# COMPACT_ATOMS: atom_id res chain seq x y z
N MET A 1 -0.52 -9.05 36.63
CA MET A 1 0.05 -7.95 35.83
C MET A 1 -1.08 -7.39 35.03
N ASP A 2 -1.28 -6.08 35.11
CA ASP A 2 -2.26 -5.41 34.25
C ASP A 2 -1.87 -5.68 32.80
N ARG A 3 -2.86 -6.05 31.98
CA ARG A 3 -2.69 -6.38 30.57
C ARG A 3 -2.31 -5.09 29.84
N TRP A 4 -1.25 -5.11 29.02
CA TRP A 4 -0.88 -3.96 28.21
C TRP A 4 -1.97 -3.71 27.16
N ASP A 5 -2.48 -2.47 27.09
CA ASP A 5 -3.61 -2.08 26.24
C ASP A 5 -3.38 -0.76 25.48
N SER A 6 -2.13 -0.28 25.43
CA SER A 6 -1.74 0.95 24.73
C SER A 6 -1.73 0.79 23.19
N SER A 7 -1.37 1.88 22.50
CA SER A 7 -1.32 2.00 21.05
C SER A 7 -0.14 1.24 20.43
N LEU A 8 -0.35 0.66 19.24
CA LEU A 8 0.69 0.06 18.42
C LEU A 8 1.37 1.02 17.45
N ASN A 9 1.06 2.32 17.48
CA ASN A 9 1.88 3.33 16.81
C ASN A 9 3.35 3.18 17.24
N ILE A 10 4.29 3.23 16.30
CA ILE A 10 5.70 2.89 16.60
C ILE A 10 6.29 3.84 17.63
N SER A 11 5.95 5.12 17.56
CA SER A 11 6.46 6.13 18.49
C SER A 11 5.91 5.91 19.91
N SER A 12 4.60 5.69 20.05
CA SER A 12 3.96 5.37 21.34
C SER A 12 4.53 4.09 21.95
N LEU A 13 4.68 3.03 21.13
CA LEU A 13 5.20 1.74 21.59
C LEU A 13 6.65 1.83 22.06
N LYS A 14 7.47 2.66 21.41
CA LYS A 14 8.84 2.96 21.88
C LYS A 14 8.84 3.65 23.24
N MET A 15 7.94 4.62 23.46
CA MET A 15 7.80 5.29 24.77
C MET A 15 7.40 4.29 25.86
N ASP A 16 6.50 3.35 25.56
CA ASP A 16 6.14 2.28 26.50
C ASP A 16 7.35 1.39 26.86
N TYR A 17 8.20 1.05 25.87
CA TYR A 17 9.43 0.29 26.10
C TYR A 17 10.48 1.06 26.91
N GLU A 18 10.57 2.38 26.74
CA GLU A 18 11.39 3.27 27.56
C GLU A 18 10.87 3.35 29.00
N ALA A 19 9.55 3.33 29.18
CA ALA A 19 8.89 3.27 30.49
C ALA A 19 9.01 1.89 31.19
N GLY A 20 9.64 0.91 30.54
CA GLY A 20 9.94 -0.40 31.11
C GLY A 20 8.93 -1.50 30.77
N ILE A 21 7.96 -1.24 29.88
CA ILE A 21 7.16 -2.30 29.28
C ILE A 21 8.09 -3.23 28.50
N LYS A 22 7.86 -4.53 28.62
CA LYS A 22 8.66 -5.53 27.92
C LYS A 22 7.94 -5.99 26.65
N PRO A 23 8.65 -6.28 25.55
CA PRO A 23 8.02 -6.78 24.31
C PRO A 23 7.13 -8.02 24.52
N GLN A 24 7.42 -8.87 25.50
CA GLN A 24 6.60 -10.04 25.83
C GLN A 24 5.17 -9.67 26.27
N HIS A 25 4.99 -8.56 26.98
CA HIS A 25 3.64 -8.10 27.37
C HIS A 25 2.84 -7.64 26.15
N VAL A 26 3.52 -6.98 25.20
CA VAL A 26 2.93 -6.54 23.93
C VAL A 26 2.58 -7.74 23.05
N VAL A 27 3.47 -8.74 22.96
CA VAL A 27 3.19 -10.00 22.25
C VAL A 27 1.96 -10.69 22.83
N GLN A 28 1.86 -10.85 24.16
CA GLN A 28 0.68 -11.45 24.78
C GLN A 28 -0.59 -10.67 24.43
N ALA A 29 -0.57 -9.34 24.55
CA ALA A 29 -1.72 -8.50 24.24
C ALA A 29 -2.16 -8.62 22.77
N ILE A 30 -1.22 -8.69 21.84
CA ILE A 30 -1.48 -8.89 20.41
C ILE A 30 -2.13 -10.24 20.14
N TYR A 31 -1.61 -11.33 20.72
CA TYR A 31 -2.21 -12.65 20.51
C TYR A 31 -3.60 -12.75 21.12
N ASP A 32 -3.84 -12.07 22.24
CA ASP A 32 -5.18 -11.97 22.80
C ASP A 32 -6.13 -11.15 21.90
N ARG A 33 -5.64 -10.06 21.25
CA ARG A 33 -6.41 -9.28 20.26
C ARG A 33 -6.71 -10.13 19.02
N ILE A 34 -5.72 -10.86 18.51
CA ILE A 34 -5.87 -11.77 17.37
C ILE A 34 -6.90 -12.86 17.67
N GLU A 35 -6.84 -13.47 18.86
CA GLU A 35 -7.81 -14.49 19.26
C GLU A 35 -9.24 -13.93 19.29
N ALA A 36 -9.44 -12.75 19.87
CA ALA A 36 -10.73 -12.09 19.89
C ALA A 36 -11.23 -11.72 18.47
N TYR A 37 -10.32 -11.28 17.59
CA TYR A 37 -10.67 -10.83 16.23
C TYR A 37 -11.02 -11.98 15.27
N LYS A 38 -10.66 -13.22 15.59
CA LYS A 38 -11.05 -14.40 14.79
C LYS A 38 -12.56 -14.53 14.62
N GLU A 39 -13.33 -14.11 15.62
CA GLU A 39 -14.81 -14.10 15.57
C GLU A 39 -15.37 -13.02 14.62
N VAL A 40 -14.55 -12.03 14.26
CA VAL A 40 -14.91 -10.95 13.33
C VAL A 40 -14.52 -11.33 11.91
N GLN A 41 -13.23 -11.60 11.67
CA GLN A 41 -12.71 -12.02 10.37
C GLN A 41 -11.62 -13.11 10.54
N PRO A 42 -11.98 -14.41 10.45
CA PRO A 42 -11.03 -15.50 10.67
C PRO A 42 -9.95 -15.62 9.58
N SER A 43 -10.20 -15.04 8.41
CA SER A 43 -9.35 -15.16 7.21
C SER A 43 -8.24 -14.10 7.10
N VAL A 44 -7.93 -13.33 8.15
CA VAL A 44 -6.87 -12.29 8.10
C VAL A 44 -5.49 -12.89 7.85
N TRP A 45 -5.22 -14.07 8.43
CA TRP A 45 -3.92 -14.72 8.42
C TRP A 45 -3.96 -16.00 7.57
N ILE A 46 -3.06 -16.11 6.59
CA ILE A 46 -2.80 -17.40 5.91
C ILE A 46 -1.86 -18.25 6.77
N HIS A 47 -0.89 -17.60 7.42
CA HIS A 47 0.00 -18.22 8.38
C HIS A 47 0.15 -17.31 9.59
N LEU A 48 -0.18 -17.80 10.78
CA LEU A 48 0.06 -17.09 12.04
C LEU A 48 1.23 -17.76 12.76
N GLN A 49 2.23 -16.99 13.20
CA GLN A 49 3.31 -17.54 14.01
C GLN A 49 2.74 -18.10 15.32
N PRO A 50 3.25 -19.23 15.84
CA PRO A 50 2.91 -19.64 17.19
C PRO A 50 3.37 -18.57 18.20
N MET A 51 2.52 -18.22 19.17
CA MET A 51 2.86 -17.22 20.20
C MET A 51 4.17 -17.54 20.93
N GLY A 52 4.44 -18.84 21.17
CA GLY A 52 5.68 -19.28 21.81
C GLY A 52 6.94 -18.88 21.05
N ASP A 53 6.90 -18.92 19.71
CA ASP A 53 8.03 -18.54 18.87
C ASP A 53 8.24 -17.02 18.87
N VAL A 54 7.16 -16.23 18.85
CA VAL A 54 7.24 -14.77 18.95
C VAL A 54 7.71 -14.34 20.36
N MET A 55 7.26 -15.02 21.42
CA MET A 55 7.73 -14.81 22.79
C MET A 55 9.21 -15.14 22.93
N LYS A 56 9.68 -16.20 22.28
CA LYS A 56 11.11 -16.55 22.23
C LYS A 56 11.90 -15.46 21.52
N ALA A 57 11.45 -14.98 20.36
CA ALA A 57 12.09 -13.87 19.65
C ALA A 57 12.14 -12.60 20.52
N ALA A 58 11.04 -12.25 21.20
CA ALA A 58 10.98 -11.14 22.14
C ALA A 58 11.97 -11.27 23.31
N ASN A 59 12.19 -12.48 23.83
CA ASN A 59 13.23 -12.73 24.84
C ASN A 59 14.64 -12.56 24.26
N GLU A 60 14.89 -13.05 23.04
CA GLU A 60 16.18 -12.91 22.36
C GLU A 60 16.54 -11.44 22.10
N LEU A 61 15.55 -10.59 21.82
CA LEU A 61 15.76 -9.14 21.68
C LEU A 61 16.34 -8.49 22.95
N LEU A 62 15.89 -8.91 24.13
CA LEU A 62 16.39 -8.40 25.42
C LEU A 62 17.80 -8.91 25.74
N ILE A 63 18.14 -10.12 25.29
CA ILE A 63 19.47 -10.70 25.47
C ILE A 63 20.47 -10.04 24.51
N ARG A 64 20.06 -9.82 23.25
CA ARG A 64 20.91 -9.27 22.19
C ARG A 64 21.15 -7.77 22.35
N TRP A 65 20.16 -7.02 22.85
CA TRP A 65 20.25 -5.58 23.08
C TRP A 65 19.81 -5.22 24.51
N PRO A 66 20.63 -5.56 25.52
CA PRO A 66 20.32 -5.29 26.91
C PRO A 66 20.37 -3.79 27.23
N ASP A 67 21.25 -3.03 26.56
CA ASP A 67 21.34 -1.58 26.67
C ASP A 67 20.28 -0.91 25.77
N PRO A 68 19.34 -0.11 26.34
CA PRO A 68 18.39 0.65 25.55
C PRO A 68 19.02 1.56 24.48
N ALA A 69 20.23 2.09 24.73
CA ALA A 69 20.91 2.99 23.79
C ALA A 69 21.41 2.28 22.51
N GLU A 70 21.52 0.95 22.54
CA GLU A 70 21.99 0.14 21.40
C GLU A 70 20.84 -0.53 20.63
N ARG A 71 19.58 -0.32 21.06
CA ARG A 71 18.42 -0.97 20.44
C ARG A 71 18.24 -0.50 18.99
N PRO A 72 18.02 -1.43 18.04
CA PRO A 72 17.81 -1.09 16.65
C PRO A 72 16.46 -0.37 16.40
N PRO A 73 16.28 0.26 15.23
CA PRO A 73 15.15 1.17 14.98
C PRO A 73 13.74 0.56 15.11
N LEU A 74 13.58 -0.76 14.94
CA LEU A 74 12.31 -1.47 15.04
C LEU A 74 12.32 -2.49 16.21
N TRP A 75 13.17 -2.28 17.21
CA TRP A 75 13.26 -3.19 18.36
C TRP A 75 11.91 -3.42 19.03
N GLY A 76 11.48 -4.68 19.05
CA GLY A 76 10.23 -5.11 19.67
C GLY A 76 8.97 -4.69 18.91
N ILE A 77 9.08 -4.11 17.70
CA ILE A 77 7.93 -3.63 16.94
C ILE A 77 7.29 -4.82 16.18
N PRO A 78 6.02 -5.16 16.46
CA PRO A 78 5.32 -6.27 15.82
C PRO A 78 4.90 -5.92 14.38
N PHE A 79 5.10 -6.84 13.44
CA PHE A 79 4.76 -6.63 12.05
C PHE A 79 4.24 -7.88 11.35
N SER A 80 3.45 -7.65 10.31
CA SER A 80 2.96 -8.69 9.42
C SER A 80 3.56 -8.56 8.02
N VAL A 81 3.41 -9.62 7.23
CA VAL A 81 3.96 -9.71 5.89
C VAL A 81 2.91 -10.28 4.95
N LYS A 82 2.64 -9.64 3.82
CA LYS A 82 1.75 -10.18 2.80
C LYS A 82 2.25 -11.53 2.29
N ASP A 83 1.33 -12.46 1.99
CA ASP A 83 1.70 -13.84 1.66
C ASP A 83 2.40 -14.07 0.31
N ASN A 84 2.75 -13.01 -0.39
CA ASN A 84 3.63 -13.05 -1.56
C ASN A 84 5.08 -12.68 -1.25
N ILE A 85 5.48 -12.55 0.02
CA ILE A 85 6.87 -12.23 0.40
C ILE A 85 7.49 -13.42 1.11
N ASP A 86 8.65 -13.85 0.63
CA ASP A 86 9.34 -15.06 1.07
C ASP A 86 9.92 -14.95 2.48
N ILE A 87 9.67 -16.00 3.26
CA ILE A 87 10.30 -16.24 4.55
C ILE A 87 10.76 -17.69 4.58
N GLU A 88 12.06 -17.88 4.80
CA GLU A 88 12.69 -19.19 4.84
C GLU A 88 11.94 -20.14 5.79
N GLY A 89 11.62 -21.33 5.29
CA GLY A 89 10.92 -22.37 6.06
C GLY A 89 9.41 -22.15 6.23
N ILE A 90 8.84 -21.04 5.75
CA ILE A 90 7.40 -20.76 5.78
C ILE A 90 6.85 -20.73 4.36
N PRO A 91 5.77 -21.47 4.03
CA PRO A 91 5.17 -21.41 2.71
C PRO A 91 4.86 -19.97 2.26
N THR A 92 5.20 -19.65 1.02
CA THR A 92 4.71 -18.47 0.29
C THR A 92 3.67 -18.99 -0.69
N THR A 93 2.38 -18.68 -0.48
CA THR A 93 1.31 -19.16 -1.36
C THR A 93 0.88 -18.12 -2.37
N ALA A 94 1.12 -16.83 -2.10
CA ALA A 94 0.57 -15.72 -2.87
C ALA A 94 -0.95 -15.82 -3.08
N GLY A 95 -1.69 -16.39 -2.12
CA GLY A 95 -3.12 -16.66 -2.24
C GLY A 95 -3.47 -17.78 -3.23
N CYS A 96 -2.48 -18.59 -3.65
CA CYS A 96 -2.63 -19.67 -4.61
C CYS A 96 -1.99 -20.97 -4.08
N PRO A 97 -2.77 -21.85 -3.41
CA PRO A 97 -2.25 -23.12 -2.89
C PRO A 97 -1.53 -23.97 -3.94
N ALA A 98 -1.96 -23.93 -5.20
CA ALA A 98 -1.40 -24.71 -6.29
C ALA A 98 -0.01 -24.24 -6.77
N LEU A 99 0.38 -23.01 -6.42
CA LEU A 99 1.71 -22.44 -6.72
C LEU A 99 2.54 -22.23 -5.45
N ALA A 100 2.05 -22.70 -4.30
CA ALA A 100 2.73 -22.53 -3.04
C ALA A 100 4.09 -23.24 -3.03
N SER A 101 5.09 -22.56 -2.49
CA SER A 101 6.43 -23.13 -2.29
C SER A 101 7.00 -22.70 -0.95
N VAL A 102 7.92 -23.49 -0.40
CA VAL A 102 8.69 -23.10 0.78
C VAL A 102 10.02 -22.52 0.28
N PRO A 103 10.28 -21.22 0.45
CA PRO A 103 11.47 -20.59 -0.10
C PRO A 103 12.71 -21.03 0.70
N ALA A 104 13.82 -21.22 -0.01
CA ALA A 104 15.11 -21.58 0.59
C ALA A 104 15.81 -20.39 1.26
N SER A 105 15.31 -19.17 1.09
CA SER A 105 15.87 -17.98 1.71
C SER A 105 14.81 -16.89 1.86
N SER A 106 14.79 -16.20 2.99
CA SER A 106 13.86 -15.07 3.19
C SER A 106 14.19 -13.88 2.28
N ALA A 107 13.16 -13.13 1.90
CA ALA A 107 13.27 -11.88 1.15
C ALA A 107 14.15 -10.85 1.89
N PRO A 108 14.97 -10.04 1.19
CA PRO A 108 15.82 -9.03 1.83
C PRO A 108 15.04 -8.01 2.66
N VAL A 109 13.83 -7.62 2.23
CA VAL A 109 12.98 -6.69 3.00
C VAL A 109 12.59 -7.28 4.36
N TYR A 110 12.20 -8.56 4.41
CA TYR A 110 11.89 -9.24 5.67
C TYR A 110 13.12 -9.30 6.58
N LYS A 111 14.27 -9.71 6.03
CA LYS A 111 15.53 -9.76 6.78
C LYS A 111 15.90 -8.41 7.38
N ARG A 112 15.77 -7.31 6.63
CA ARG A 112 16.02 -5.95 7.12
C ARG A 112 15.14 -5.60 8.34
N CYS A 113 13.87 -5.99 8.35
CA CYS A 113 13.00 -5.78 9.51
C CYS A 113 13.45 -6.61 10.72
N ILE A 114 13.77 -7.89 10.53
CA ILE A 114 14.24 -8.78 11.61
C ILE A 114 15.59 -8.29 12.18
N ASP A 115 16.52 -7.91 11.32
CA ASP A 115 17.81 -7.36 11.70
C ASP A 115 17.67 -6.02 12.46
N ALA A 116 16.62 -5.25 12.14
CA ALA A 116 16.23 -4.04 12.87
C ALA A 116 15.44 -4.32 14.17
N GLY A 117 15.30 -5.59 14.57
CA GLY A 117 14.70 -6.00 15.84
C GLY A 117 13.18 -6.12 15.84
N ALA A 118 12.53 -6.12 14.66
CA ALA A 118 11.08 -6.28 14.56
C ALA A 118 10.63 -7.72 14.89
N LEU A 119 9.39 -7.86 15.37
CA LEU A 119 8.78 -9.14 15.73
C LEU A 119 7.77 -9.59 14.68
N PHE A 120 8.06 -10.67 13.98
CA PHE A 120 7.17 -11.19 12.94
C PHE A 120 5.97 -11.93 13.53
N ILE A 121 4.76 -11.48 13.18
CA ILE A 121 3.50 -12.05 13.69
C ILE A 121 2.89 -13.08 12.73
N GLY A 122 2.90 -12.82 11.42
CA GLY A 122 2.28 -13.74 10.48
C GLY A 122 2.23 -13.26 9.02
N LYS A 123 1.92 -14.22 8.14
CA LYS A 123 1.62 -13.97 6.73
C LYS A 123 0.15 -13.62 6.56
N THR A 124 -0.16 -12.45 6.01
CA THR A 124 -1.54 -11.98 5.84
C THR A 124 -2.15 -12.46 4.53
N ASN A 125 -3.47 -12.66 4.55
CA ASN A 125 -4.26 -12.94 3.36
C ASN A 125 -4.20 -11.80 2.33
N MET A 126 -4.47 -12.14 1.08
CA MET A 126 -4.34 -11.29 -0.09
C MET A 126 -5.22 -11.80 -1.23
N GLU A 127 -5.52 -10.94 -2.21
CA GLU A 127 -6.07 -11.44 -3.48
C GLU A 127 -5.04 -12.28 -4.22
N GLN A 128 -5.51 -13.40 -4.75
CA GLN A 128 -4.67 -14.41 -5.39
C GLN A 128 -3.76 -13.81 -6.46
N LEU A 129 -2.47 -14.13 -6.37
CA LEU A 129 -1.38 -13.69 -7.27
C LEU A 129 -1.28 -12.16 -7.38
N ALA A 130 -1.70 -11.45 -6.33
CA ALA A 130 -1.83 -9.99 -6.30
C ALA A 130 -2.61 -9.42 -7.50
N THR A 131 -3.60 -10.16 -7.99
CA THR A 131 -4.39 -9.83 -9.20
C THR A 131 -5.79 -9.38 -8.80
N GLY A 132 -5.87 -8.16 -8.29
CA GLY A 132 -7.13 -7.53 -7.91
C GLY A 132 -6.92 -6.29 -7.04
N MET A 133 -8.03 -5.59 -6.81
CA MET A 133 -8.14 -4.39 -5.99
C MET A 133 -9.33 -4.43 -5.03
N THR A 134 -10.03 -5.55 -4.91
CA THR A 134 -11.25 -5.65 -4.08
C THR A 134 -11.01 -6.33 -2.74
N GLY A 135 -10.09 -7.29 -2.66
CA GLY A 135 -9.95 -8.18 -1.51
C GLY A 135 -10.85 -9.42 -1.55
N CYS A 136 -11.65 -9.61 -2.61
CA CYS A 136 -12.66 -10.68 -2.74
C CYS A 136 -12.24 -11.78 -3.73
N ARG A 137 -10.96 -12.13 -3.76
CA ARG A 137 -10.37 -13.10 -4.70
C ARG A 137 -9.38 -14.03 -4.00
N SER A 138 -9.71 -14.49 -2.80
CA SER A 138 -8.84 -15.38 -2.04
C SER A 138 -9.51 -16.72 -1.75
N PRO A 139 -8.85 -17.86 -2.07
CA PRO A 139 -9.36 -19.18 -1.65
C PRO A 139 -9.27 -19.39 -0.13
N TYR A 140 -8.62 -18.49 0.62
CA TYR A 140 -8.53 -18.52 2.08
C TYR A 140 -9.70 -17.79 2.77
N GLY A 141 -10.65 -17.29 1.98
CA GLY A 141 -11.80 -16.50 2.44
C GLY A 141 -11.60 -15.01 2.16
N ASP A 142 -12.70 -14.35 1.87
CA ASP A 142 -12.74 -12.92 1.60
C ASP A 142 -12.77 -12.11 2.90
N LEU A 143 -12.29 -10.88 2.81
CA LEU A 143 -12.25 -9.93 3.91
C LEU A 143 -13.12 -8.72 3.57
N HIS A 144 -13.61 -8.04 4.60
CA HIS A 144 -14.40 -6.82 4.51
C HIS A 144 -13.67 -5.64 5.17
N SER A 145 -14.13 -4.42 4.86
CA SER A 145 -13.61 -3.20 5.49
C SER A 145 -13.79 -3.25 7.01
N THR A 146 -12.82 -2.72 7.74
CA THR A 146 -12.90 -2.54 9.20
C THR A 146 -13.96 -1.52 9.62
N PHE A 147 -14.43 -0.68 8.68
CA PHE A 147 -15.51 0.29 8.88
C PHE A 147 -16.90 -0.26 8.53
N SER A 148 -16.99 -1.34 7.74
CA SER A 148 -18.26 -1.92 7.32
C SER A 148 -18.12 -3.35 6.81
N LYS A 149 -18.95 -4.25 7.36
CA LYS A 149 -19.02 -5.66 6.94
C LYS A 149 -19.56 -5.85 5.52
N SER A 150 -20.34 -4.88 5.02
CA SER A 150 -20.93 -4.95 3.68
C SER A 150 -20.01 -4.43 2.59
N HIS A 151 -18.93 -3.73 2.96
CA HIS A 151 -18.03 -3.10 2.00
C HIS A 151 -16.72 -3.85 1.88
N ILE A 152 -16.13 -3.78 0.69
CA ILE A 152 -14.89 -4.46 0.41
C ILE A 152 -13.74 -3.92 1.28
N VAL A 153 -12.81 -4.78 1.63
CA VAL A 153 -11.57 -4.41 2.32
C VAL A 153 -10.59 -3.67 1.40
N GLY A 154 -10.70 -3.85 0.08
CA GLY A 154 -9.70 -3.41 -0.88
C GLY A 154 -8.55 -4.39 -1.02
N GLY A 155 -7.84 -4.31 -2.14
CA GLY A 155 -6.80 -5.28 -2.43
C GLY A 155 -5.69 -4.76 -3.32
N SER A 156 -4.67 -5.57 -3.59
CA SER A 156 -4.58 -6.99 -3.20
C SER A 156 -4.00 -7.24 -1.80
N SER A 157 -3.52 -6.23 -1.07
CA SER A 157 -2.94 -6.40 0.28
C SER A 157 -3.99 -6.34 1.39
N SER A 158 -5.07 -7.12 1.26
CA SER A 158 -6.26 -7.06 2.11
C SER A 158 -5.99 -7.35 3.58
N GLY A 159 -5.44 -8.52 3.91
CA GLY A 159 -5.16 -8.90 5.30
C GLY A 159 -4.10 -8.01 5.95
N SER A 160 -3.17 -7.46 5.15
CA SER A 160 -2.20 -6.48 5.63
C SER A 160 -2.86 -5.22 6.16
N ALA A 161 -3.89 -4.69 5.48
CA ALA A 161 -4.58 -3.49 5.93
C ALA A 161 -5.42 -3.76 7.18
N VAL A 162 -6.14 -4.89 7.23
CA VAL A 162 -6.90 -5.30 8.42
C VAL A 162 -5.99 -5.47 9.62
N SER A 163 -4.84 -6.12 9.46
CA SER A 163 -3.91 -6.36 10.57
C SER A 163 -3.37 -5.09 11.22
N VAL A 164 -3.18 -4.02 10.44
CA VAL A 164 -2.77 -2.71 10.97
C VAL A 164 -3.99 -1.97 11.53
N SER A 165 -5.08 -1.89 10.77
CA SER A 165 -6.28 -1.14 11.15
C SER A 165 -6.92 -1.61 12.46
N GLU A 166 -6.74 -2.87 12.84
CA GLU A 166 -7.38 -3.48 14.01
C GLU A 166 -6.38 -3.71 15.16
N ASP A 167 -5.26 -2.96 15.17
CA ASP A 167 -4.26 -3.02 16.23
C ASP A 167 -3.72 -4.44 16.50
N LEU A 168 -3.58 -5.24 15.44
CA LEU A 168 -2.98 -6.57 15.51
C LEU A 168 -1.46 -6.52 15.27
N VAL A 169 -0.98 -5.50 14.54
CA VAL A 169 0.44 -5.22 14.31
C VAL A 169 0.68 -3.71 14.18
N SER A 170 1.93 -3.26 14.34
CA SER A 170 2.31 -1.85 14.17
C SER A 170 2.41 -1.43 12.69
N PHE A 171 2.83 -2.34 11.83
CA PHE A 171 2.92 -2.12 10.40
C PHE A 171 2.84 -3.44 9.63
N SER A 172 2.59 -3.37 8.33
CA SER A 172 2.66 -4.52 7.42
C SER A 172 3.53 -4.23 6.21
N LEU A 173 4.29 -5.25 5.79
CA LEU A 173 4.92 -5.29 4.48
C LEU A 173 3.92 -5.85 3.46
N GLY A 174 3.74 -5.19 2.32
CA GLY A 174 2.99 -5.74 1.21
C GLY A 174 3.54 -5.32 -0.14
N SER A 175 2.71 -5.37 -1.17
CA SER A 175 3.11 -5.07 -2.55
C SER A 175 2.08 -4.19 -3.25
N ASP A 176 2.56 -3.31 -4.12
CA ASP A 176 1.75 -2.42 -4.93
C ASP A 176 2.21 -2.45 -6.40
N THR A 177 1.34 -2.93 -7.27
CA THR A 177 1.49 -2.89 -8.73
C THR A 177 0.53 -1.88 -9.36
N ALA A 178 -0.73 -1.92 -8.91
CA ALA A 178 -1.85 -1.20 -9.50
C ALA A 178 -2.52 -0.24 -8.51
N GLY A 179 -2.10 -0.21 -7.25
CA GLY A 179 -2.87 0.36 -6.13
C GLY A 179 -2.97 -0.56 -4.92
N SER A 180 -2.27 -1.70 -4.94
CA SER A 180 -2.52 -2.80 -4.00
C SER A 180 -2.17 -2.55 -2.54
N ILE A 181 -1.53 -1.43 -2.21
CA ILE A 181 -1.38 -0.94 -0.84
C ILE A 181 -2.25 0.28 -0.58
N ARG A 182 -2.39 1.16 -1.58
CA ARG A 182 -3.13 2.42 -1.45
C ARG A 182 -4.64 2.22 -1.26
N LEU A 183 -5.27 1.34 -2.03
CA LEU A 183 -6.71 1.07 -1.92
C LEU A 183 -7.12 0.42 -0.60
N PRO A 184 -6.47 -0.68 -0.15
CA PRO A 184 -6.79 -1.24 1.15
C PRO A 184 -6.40 -0.29 2.31
N ALA A 185 -5.40 0.59 2.14
CA ALA A 185 -5.14 1.64 3.12
C ALA A 185 -6.34 2.58 3.30
N LEU A 186 -6.87 3.10 2.17
CA LEU A 186 -8.08 3.94 2.15
C LEU A 186 -9.25 3.26 2.85
N PHE A 187 -9.63 2.07 2.41
CA PHE A 187 -10.87 1.42 2.86
C PHE A 187 -10.83 0.91 4.30
N ASN A 188 -9.65 0.95 4.95
CA ASN A 188 -9.47 0.58 6.34
C ASN A 188 -8.83 1.71 7.16
N GLY A 189 -8.84 2.95 6.68
CA GLY A 189 -8.48 4.13 7.47
C GLY A 189 -7.04 4.14 7.99
N VAL A 190 -6.10 3.54 7.25
CA VAL A 190 -4.67 3.53 7.60
C VAL A 190 -3.83 4.20 6.50
N VAL A 191 -2.55 4.44 6.76
CA VAL A 191 -1.62 5.00 5.78
C VAL A 191 -1.05 3.91 4.90
N GLY A 192 -1.06 4.15 3.59
CA GLY A 192 -0.41 3.29 2.59
C GLY A 192 0.75 4.01 1.91
N PHE A 193 1.98 3.53 2.09
CA PHE A 193 3.15 4.12 1.46
C PHE A 193 3.73 3.22 0.36
N LYS A 194 3.78 3.78 -0.86
CA LYS A 194 4.37 3.17 -2.05
C LYS A 194 5.67 3.90 -2.43
N PRO A 195 6.85 3.34 -2.12
CA PRO A 195 8.12 3.98 -2.41
C PRO A 195 8.42 4.03 -3.92
N THR A 196 9.49 4.74 -4.28
CA THR A 196 10.10 4.68 -5.60
C THR A 196 10.46 3.24 -5.97
N LYS A 197 10.04 2.80 -7.16
CA LYS A 197 10.28 1.44 -7.65
C LYS A 197 11.77 1.13 -7.69
N GLY A 198 12.16 -0.01 -7.14
CA GLY A 198 13.55 -0.48 -7.08
C GLY A 198 14.39 0.10 -5.93
N THR A 199 13.86 0.98 -5.08
CA THR A 199 14.60 1.46 -3.88
C THR A 199 14.49 0.53 -2.68
N VAL A 200 13.45 -0.31 -2.66
CA VAL A 200 13.28 -1.44 -1.77
C VAL A 200 13.36 -2.70 -2.64
N SER A 201 14.17 -3.67 -2.23
CA SER A 201 14.37 -4.91 -3.00
C SER A 201 13.07 -5.70 -3.12
N ALA A 202 12.73 -6.13 -4.33
CA ALA A 202 11.60 -7.01 -4.61
C ALA A 202 12.04 -8.48 -4.73
N ARG A 203 13.32 -8.80 -4.47
CA ARG A 203 13.81 -10.18 -4.47
C ARG A 203 13.11 -11.00 -3.37
N GLY A 204 12.65 -12.20 -3.73
CA GLY A 204 11.84 -13.03 -2.84
C GLY A 204 10.41 -12.51 -2.67
N VAL A 205 9.92 -11.67 -3.57
CA VAL A 205 8.50 -11.35 -3.69
C VAL A 205 7.95 -12.13 -4.88
N PHE A 206 6.89 -12.91 -4.66
CA PHE A 206 6.16 -13.58 -5.74
C PHE A 206 5.59 -12.48 -6.66
N PRO A 207 6.03 -12.44 -7.94
CA PRO A 207 5.73 -11.32 -8.82
C PRO A 207 4.26 -11.30 -9.26
N ALA A 208 3.78 -10.10 -9.58
CA ALA A 208 2.54 -9.87 -10.31
C ALA A 208 2.84 -9.27 -11.68
N CYS A 209 3.55 -8.14 -11.70
CA CYS A 209 4.13 -7.55 -12.91
C CYS A 209 5.56 -7.15 -12.54
N LEU A 210 6.51 -8.03 -12.78
CA LEU A 210 7.87 -7.95 -12.23
C LEU A 210 8.54 -6.57 -12.43
N HIS A 211 8.42 -5.97 -13.63
CA HIS A 211 9.02 -4.64 -13.89
C HIS A 211 8.23 -3.46 -13.31
N GLN A 212 7.08 -3.70 -12.68
CA GLN A 212 6.19 -2.69 -12.10
C GLN A 212 6.02 -2.82 -10.58
N ASP A 213 6.31 -3.99 -10.02
CA ASP A 213 6.05 -4.28 -8.61
C ASP A 213 6.92 -3.44 -7.67
N CYS A 214 6.28 -2.95 -6.61
CA CYS A 214 6.95 -2.28 -5.49
C CYS A 214 6.59 -2.99 -4.19
N VAL A 215 7.60 -3.38 -3.40
CA VAL A 215 7.37 -3.60 -1.96
C VAL A 215 6.96 -2.27 -1.35
N SER A 216 5.92 -2.31 -0.52
CA SER A 216 5.19 -1.14 -0.04
C SER A 216 4.66 -1.41 1.37
N PHE A 217 4.22 -0.36 2.09
CA PHE A 217 4.02 -0.41 3.54
C PHE A 217 2.63 0.07 3.93
N LEU A 218 2.04 -0.58 4.93
CA LEU A 218 0.86 -0.11 5.66
C LEU A 218 1.26 0.20 7.09
N ALA A 219 0.84 1.34 7.63
CA ALA A 219 1.13 1.76 9.00
C ALA A 219 0.03 2.69 9.54
N PHE A 220 0.05 2.98 10.84
CA PHE A 220 -0.88 3.93 11.47
C PHE A 220 -0.68 5.36 11.02
N SER A 221 0.55 5.73 10.67
CA SER A 221 0.90 7.10 10.33
C SER A 221 1.96 7.20 9.23
N ALA A 222 2.07 8.38 8.61
CA ALA A 222 3.16 8.68 7.69
C ALA A 222 4.53 8.67 8.38
N GLU A 223 4.57 8.95 9.69
CA GLU A 223 5.78 8.82 10.52
C GLU A 223 6.23 7.36 10.64
N ASP A 224 5.30 6.46 10.98
CA ASP A 224 5.59 5.03 11.10
C ASP A 224 6.03 4.44 9.75
N ALA A 225 5.35 4.84 8.66
CA ALA A 225 5.72 4.42 7.31
C ALA A 225 7.15 4.88 6.91
N ASP A 226 7.55 6.10 7.27
CA ASP A 226 8.92 6.59 7.03
C ASP A 226 9.96 5.80 7.84
N GLN A 227 9.69 5.51 9.11
CA GLN A 227 10.57 4.70 9.96
C GLN A 227 10.81 3.30 9.36
N VAL A 228 9.75 2.63 8.93
CA VAL A 228 9.83 1.30 8.31
C VAL A 228 10.55 1.36 6.96
N TRP A 229 10.21 2.35 6.11
CA TRP A 229 10.86 2.51 4.81
C TRP A 229 12.36 2.76 4.95
N ARG A 230 12.80 3.56 5.92
CA ARG A 230 14.23 3.83 6.16
C ARG A 230 15.02 2.57 6.50
N VAL A 231 14.41 1.64 7.23
CA VAL A 231 14.98 0.31 7.49
C VAL A 231 15.01 -0.56 6.22
N CYS A 232 13.94 -0.48 5.43
CA CYS A 232 13.73 -1.37 4.30
C CYS A 232 14.42 -0.92 3.01
N LYS A 233 14.71 0.37 2.83
CA LYS A 233 15.33 0.90 1.61
C LYS A 233 16.82 0.54 1.54
N GLY A 234 17.31 0.33 0.33
CA GLY A 234 18.72 0.08 0.09
C GLY A 234 18.94 -0.78 -1.12
N PHE A 235 19.96 -0.41 -1.91
CA PHE A 235 20.34 -1.09 -3.13
C PHE A 235 20.65 -2.57 -2.86
N ASP A 236 19.98 -3.45 -3.59
CA ASP A 236 20.25 -4.89 -3.56
C ASP A 236 20.92 -5.30 -4.87
N ARG A 237 22.21 -5.68 -4.78
CA ARG A 237 23.00 -6.13 -5.94
C ARG A 237 22.42 -7.37 -6.62
N GLY A 238 21.61 -8.16 -5.91
CA GLY A 238 20.98 -9.37 -6.43
C GLY A 238 19.61 -9.15 -7.07
N ASP A 239 19.08 -7.93 -7.04
CA ASP A 239 17.79 -7.58 -7.64
C ASP A 239 18.02 -6.82 -8.95
N SER A 240 17.58 -7.41 -10.07
CA SER A 240 17.74 -6.87 -11.43
C SER A 240 17.04 -5.52 -11.65
N PHE A 241 16.03 -5.19 -10.83
CA PHE A 241 15.29 -3.94 -10.91
C PHE A 241 15.68 -2.93 -9.81
N ALA A 242 16.67 -3.28 -8.97
CA ALA A 242 17.14 -2.36 -7.95
C ALA A 242 17.73 -1.09 -8.56
N LYS A 243 17.38 0.05 -7.96
CA LYS A 243 17.89 1.36 -8.34
C LYS A 243 18.79 1.90 -7.24
N LEU A 244 19.83 2.59 -7.66
CA LEU A 244 20.56 3.48 -6.76
C LEU A 244 19.64 4.65 -6.36
N PRO A 245 19.85 5.24 -5.18
CA PRO A 245 19.11 6.44 -4.78
C PRO A 245 19.20 7.51 -5.88
N CYS A 246 18.04 7.99 -6.34
CA CYS A 246 17.98 9.12 -7.26
C CYS A 246 18.31 10.39 -6.48
N TYR A 247 19.38 11.08 -6.88
CA TYR A 247 19.78 12.35 -6.25
C TYR A 247 19.24 13.52 -7.07
N TYR A 248 18.29 14.26 -6.50
CA TYR A 248 17.92 15.58 -7.03
C TYR A 248 18.89 16.60 -6.45
N PRO A 249 19.67 17.32 -7.28
CA PRO A 249 20.46 18.45 -6.83
C PRO A 249 19.50 19.57 -6.43
N THR A 250 18.99 19.50 -5.20
CA THR A 250 18.14 20.54 -4.61
C THR A 250 19.05 21.58 -3.98
N LYS A 251 18.88 22.87 -4.29
CA LYS A 251 19.66 23.94 -3.65
C LYS A 251 19.09 24.17 -2.26
N GLY A 252 19.34 23.28 -1.30
CA GLY A 252 19.08 23.51 0.13
C GLY A 252 17.61 23.70 0.57
N ALA A 253 16.65 24.00 -0.32
CA ALA A 253 15.29 24.38 0.04
C ALA A 253 14.43 23.19 0.52
N LEU A 254 14.62 22.01 -0.09
CA LEU A 254 14.00 20.76 0.42
C LEU A 254 14.72 20.21 1.67
N ALA A 255 15.92 20.69 1.99
CA ALA A 255 16.65 20.33 3.21
C ALA A 255 16.35 21.28 4.37
N SER A 256 15.96 22.54 4.09
CA SER A 256 15.59 23.52 5.10
C SER A 256 14.16 23.36 5.58
N THR A 257 14.02 23.08 6.87
CA THR A 257 12.83 22.73 7.66
C THR A 257 11.84 23.88 7.89
N GLY A 258 11.56 24.71 6.87
CA GLY A 258 10.78 25.95 7.08
C GLY A 258 9.79 26.37 6.01
N SER A 259 9.81 25.78 4.80
CA SER A 259 8.84 26.20 3.78
C SER A 259 7.48 25.54 4.02
N SER A 260 6.50 26.34 4.43
CA SER A 260 5.09 25.93 4.52
C SER A 260 4.49 25.65 3.13
N SER A 261 5.06 26.20 2.06
CA SER A 261 4.49 26.11 0.71
C SER A 261 4.93 24.90 -0.08
N PHE A 262 4.01 24.38 -0.88
CA PHE A 262 4.21 23.32 -1.87
C PHE A 262 3.23 23.55 -3.02
N ARG A 263 3.49 22.96 -4.18
CA ARG A 263 2.60 23.04 -5.35
C ARG A 263 1.86 21.73 -5.50
N PHE A 264 0.58 21.78 -5.83
CA PHE A 264 -0.17 20.56 -6.12
C PHE A 264 -1.13 20.73 -7.30
N GLY A 265 -1.24 19.69 -8.12
CA GLY A 265 -2.30 19.56 -9.12
C GLY A 265 -3.35 18.54 -8.69
N ILE A 266 -4.50 18.58 -9.34
CA ILE A 266 -5.61 17.62 -9.18
C ILE A 266 -6.12 17.21 -10.57
N PRO A 267 -6.79 16.05 -10.70
CA PRO A 267 -7.43 15.67 -11.96
C PRO A 267 -8.48 16.72 -12.41
N PRO A 268 -8.70 16.89 -13.72
CA PRO A 268 -9.75 17.75 -14.23
C PRO A 268 -11.13 17.23 -13.83
N GLN A 269 -12.13 18.10 -13.86
CA GLN A 269 -13.51 17.75 -13.49
C GLN A 269 -14.03 16.52 -14.25
N SER A 270 -13.71 16.40 -15.54
CA SER A 270 -14.09 15.26 -16.38
C SER A 270 -13.52 13.92 -15.88
N ALA A 271 -12.31 13.92 -15.33
CA ALA A 271 -11.72 12.72 -14.72
C ALA A 271 -12.40 12.37 -13.39
N LEU A 272 -12.88 13.37 -12.63
CA LEU A 272 -13.58 13.19 -11.35
C LEU A 272 -15.06 12.77 -11.51
N GLU A 273 -15.60 12.74 -12.72
CA GLU A 273 -16.99 12.30 -12.98
C GLU A 273 -17.21 10.82 -12.63
N VAL A 274 -16.16 9.99 -12.70
CA VAL A 274 -16.19 8.58 -12.28
C VAL A 274 -16.35 8.41 -10.77
N CYS A 275 -16.02 9.43 -9.97
CA CYS A 275 -16.21 9.38 -8.52
C CYS A 275 -17.70 9.38 -8.14
N SER A 276 -18.03 8.79 -7.00
CA SER A 276 -19.35 9.01 -6.40
C SER A 276 -19.54 10.48 -6.03
N VAL A 277 -20.79 10.91 -5.86
CA VAL A 277 -21.10 12.28 -5.42
C VAL A 277 -20.44 12.59 -4.07
N ALA A 278 -20.50 11.65 -3.13
CA ALA A 278 -19.86 11.79 -1.81
C ALA A 278 -18.34 11.96 -1.94
N TYR A 279 -17.67 11.17 -2.78
CA TYR A 279 -16.22 11.26 -2.98
C TYR A 279 -15.81 12.59 -3.64
N ARG A 280 -16.60 13.10 -4.59
CA ARG A 280 -16.34 14.44 -5.16
C ARG A 280 -16.46 15.55 -4.12
N GLN A 281 -17.46 15.46 -3.22
CA GLN A 281 -17.64 16.42 -2.15
C GLN A 281 -16.46 16.39 -1.16
N GLN A 282 -16.07 15.20 -0.71
CA GLN A 282 -14.93 15.01 0.19
C GLN A 282 -13.62 15.48 -0.45
N PHE A 283 -13.39 15.15 -1.73
CA PHE A 283 -12.18 15.58 -2.44
C PHE A 283 -12.11 17.11 -2.59
N ALA A 284 -13.25 17.78 -2.78
CA ALA A 284 -13.31 19.24 -2.79
C ALA A 284 -12.98 19.85 -1.42
N GLN A 285 -13.37 19.20 -0.31
CA GLN A 285 -12.98 19.61 1.04
C GLN A 285 -11.48 19.47 1.25
N VAL A 286 -10.89 18.32 0.87
CA VAL A 286 -9.43 18.10 0.92
C VAL A 286 -8.69 19.15 0.11
N THR A 287 -9.15 19.46 -1.10
CA THR A 287 -8.51 20.49 -1.95
C THR A 287 -8.44 21.85 -1.24
N LYS A 288 -9.52 22.27 -0.57
CA LYS A 288 -9.53 23.51 0.23
C LYS A 288 -8.60 23.43 1.44
N ALA A 289 -8.59 22.29 2.14
CA ALA A 289 -7.70 22.08 3.28
C ALA A 289 -6.22 22.17 2.88
N LEU A 290 -5.84 21.58 1.74
CA LEU A 290 -4.49 21.70 1.19
C LEU A 290 -4.10 23.14 0.87
N GLN A 291 -5.02 23.94 0.31
CA GLN A 291 -4.79 25.37 0.07
C GLN A 291 -4.57 26.15 1.38
N ASN A 292 -5.38 25.87 2.41
CA ASN A 292 -5.24 26.47 3.73
C ASN A 292 -3.92 26.08 4.42
N ALA A 293 -3.40 24.88 4.13
CA ALA A 293 -2.11 24.39 4.62
C ALA A 293 -0.89 24.91 3.83
N GLY A 294 -1.06 25.93 2.98
CA GLY A 294 0.02 26.53 2.18
C GLY A 294 0.22 25.89 0.80
N GLY A 295 -0.66 24.99 0.37
CA GLY A 295 -0.63 24.39 -0.96
C GLY A 295 -1.06 25.37 -2.05
N LYS A 296 -0.20 25.56 -3.05
CA LYS A 296 -0.49 26.32 -4.27
C LYS A 296 -1.10 25.37 -5.30
N LEU A 297 -2.42 25.46 -5.51
CA LEU A 297 -3.11 24.71 -6.57
C LEU A 297 -2.62 25.21 -7.94
N VAL A 298 -2.07 24.30 -8.75
CA VAL A 298 -1.52 24.59 -10.08
C VAL A 298 -2.17 23.69 -11.13
N ASN A 299 -2.34 24.23 -12.33
CA ASN A 299 -2.86 23.45 -13.46
C ASN A 299 -1.74 22.56 -14.02
N LEU A 300 -1.69 21.31 -13.57
CA LEU A 300 -0.80 20.29 -14.10
C LEU A 300 -1.50 19.56 -15.25
N ASP A 301 -0.77 19.28 -16.33
CA ASP A 301 -1.30 18.50 -17.43
C ASP A 301 -1.62 17.06 -16.97
N TRP A 302 -2.89 16.69 -17.09
CA TRP A 302 -3.42 15.38 -16.67
C TRP A 302 -3.26 14.30 -17.73
N GLU A 303 -3.12 14.68 -19.01
CA GLU A 303 -3.18 13.74 -20.14
C GLU A 303 -2.15 12.60 -20.02
N PRO A 304 -0.87 12.83 -19.68
CA PRO A 304 0.11 11.75 -19.52
C PRO A 304 -0.22 10.78 -18.38
N PHE A 305 -0.87 11.26 -17.31
CA PHE A 305 -1.30 10.41 -16.19
C PHE A 305 -2.45 9.49 -16.62
N ALA A 306 -3.45 10.06 -17.30
CA ALA A 306 -4.58 9.30 -17.84
C ALA A 306 -4.11 8.26 -18.87
N ALA A 307 -3.25 8.66 -19.81
CA ALA A 307 -2.73 7.78 -20.85
C ALA A 307 -1.90 6.62 -20.27
N ALA A 308 -1.11 6.87 -19.23
CA ALA A 308 -0.36 5.84 -18.54
C ALA A 308 -1.26 4.89 -17.72
N ASN A 309 -2.42 5.34 -17.23
CA ASN A 309 -3.35 4.51 -16.49
C ASN A 309 -3.90 3.35 -17.34
N GLU A 310 -4.09 3.61 -18.63
CA GLU A 310 -4.55 2.64 -19.62
C GLU A 310 -3.49 1.56 -19.93
N LEU A 311 -2.21 1.83 -19.68
CA LEU A 311 -1.16 0.87 -20.02
C LEU A 311 -1.21 -0.40 -19.18
N LEU A 312 -1.70 -0.37 -17.94
CA LEU A 312 -1.58 -1.56 -17.08
C LEU A 312 -2.49 -2.72 -17.51
N TYR A 313 -3.80 -2.46 -17.66
CA TYR A 313 -4.78 -3.51 -17.98
C TYR A 313 -5.33 -3.42 -19.40
N ASN A 314 -5.24 -2.25 -20.06
CA ASN A 314 -5.77 -2.05 -21.42
C ASN A 314 -4.69 -2.09 -22.50
N SER A 315 -3.45 -2.46 -22.16
CA SER A 315 -2.36 -2.69 -23.11
C SER A 315 -1.74 -4.09 -23.01
N SER A 316 -0.63 -4.31 -23.69
CA SER A 316 0.14 -5.56 -23.61
C SER A 316 0.74 -5.85 -22.23
N PHE A 317 0.88 -4.87 -21.32
CA PHE A 317 1.52 -5.12 -20.01
C PHE A 317 0.80 -6.16 -19.14
N VAL A 318 -0.51 -6.35 -19.32
CA VAL A 318 -1.26 -7.38 -18.61
C VAL A 318 -0.71 -8.79 -18.88
N VAL A 319 -0.07 -9.01 -20.03
CA VAL A 319 0.51 -10.31 -20.41
C VAL A 319 1.76 -10.66 -19.61
N GLU A 320 2.44 -9.68 -18.99
CA GLU A 320 3.57 -9.96 -18.11
C GLU A 320 3.14 -10.82 -16.92
N ARG A 321 1.88 -10.71 -16.47
CA ARG A 321 1.36 -11.56 -15.39
C ARG A 321 1.47 -13.05 -15.72
N LEU A 322 1.46 -13.43 -17.00
CA LEU A 322 1.59 -14.84 -17.41
C LEU A 322 3.00 -15.39 -17.16
N THR A 323 4.01 -14.53 -17.00
CA THR A 323 5.41 -14.92 -16.77
C THR A 323 5.65 -15.60 -15.42
N ILE A 324 4.69 -15.49 -14.50
CA ILE A 324 4.75 -16.08 -13.16
C ILE A 324 4.51 -17.60 -13.18
N PHE A 325 3.88 -18.11 -14.23
CA PHE A 325 3.57 -19.52 -14.37
C PHE A 325 4.74 -20.26 -15.01
N PRO A 326 5.10 -21.47 -14.53
CA PRO A 326 5.97 -22.36 -15.29
C PRO A 326 5.41 -22.66 -16.68
N GLU A 327 6.28 -23.00 -17.62
CA GLU A 327 5.88 -23.31 -19.00
C GLU A 327 4.78 -24.40 -19.03
N GLY A 328 3.69 -24.12 -19.74
CA GLY A 328 2.54 -25.02 -19.86
C GLY A 328 1.66 -25.15 -18.61
N TRP A 329 2.07 -24.59 -17.46
CA TRP A 329 1.34 -24.73 -16.20
C TRP A 329 -0.05 -24.11 -16.28
N PHE A 330 -0.17 -22.90 -16.83
CA PHE A 330 -1.46 -22.18 -16.90
C PHE A 330 -2.51 -23.00 -17.65
N GLU A 331 -2.22 -23.44 -18.87
CA GLU A 331 -3.18 -24.21 -19.69
C GLU A 331 -3.63 -25.52 -19.01
N GLN A 332 -2.72 -26.18 -18.28
CA GLN A 332 -3.00 -27.45 -17.61
C GLN A 332 -3.73 -27.30 -16.28
N ASN A 333 -3.55 -26.17 -15.58
CA ASN A 333 -3.92 -26.01 -14.17
C ASN A 333 -4.79 -24.78 -13.87
N LYS A 334 -5.17 -23.97 -14.86
CA LYS A 334 -5.95 -22.74 -14.65
C LYS A 334 -7.25 -22.91 -13.85
N GLU A 335 -7.84 -24.10 -13.85
CA GLU A 335 -9.01 -24.45 -13.03
C GLU A 335 -8.74 -24.42 -11.52
N LEU A 336 -7.46 -24.48 -11.10
CA LEU A 336 -7.03 -24.36 -9.70
C LEU A 336 -6.93 -22.90 -9.23
N LEU A 337 -7.07 -21.93 -10.14
CA LEU A 337 -7.11 -20.51 -9.80
C LEU A 337 -8.51 -20.12 -9.34
N HIS A 338 -8.58 -19.07 -8.53
CA HIS A 338 -9.82 -18.40 -8.19
C HIS A 338 -10.56 -18.01 -9.49
N PRO A 339 -11.88 -18.25 -9.63
CA PRO A 339 -12.57 -18.12 -10.91
C PRO A 339 -12.40 -16.77 -11.60
N VAL A 340 -12.44 -15.67 -10.83
CA VAL A 340 -12.25 -14.31 -11.37
C VAL A 340 -10.79 -14.08 -11.76
N THR A 341 -9.84 -14.58 -10.97
CA THR A 341 -8.41 -14.48 -11.28
C THR A 341 -8.10 -15.25 -12.55
N ARG A 342 -8.63 -16.47 -12.71
CA ARG A 342 -8.57 -17.24 -13.96
C ARG A 342 -9.07 -16.43 -15.15
N GLN A 343 -10.26 -15.82 -15.04
CA GLN A 343 -10.84 -15.00 -16.13
C GLN A 343 -9.91 -13.86 -16.55
N VAL A 344 -9.22 -13.19 -15.61
CA VAL A 344 -8.24 -12.14 -15.94
C VAL A 344 -7.08 -12.70 -16.77
N PHE A 345 -6.54 -13.86 -16.40
CA PHE A 345 -5.46 -14.48 -17.14
C PHE A 345 -5.91 -15.04 -18.50
N GLU A 346 -7.10 -15.64 -18.58
CA GLU A 346 -7.69 -16.09 -19.85
C GLU A 346 -7.93 -14.91 -20.80
N ALA A 347 -8.40 -13.77 -20.27
CA ALA A 347 -8.53 -12.54 -21.04
C ALA A 347 -7.15 -12.06 -21.52
N ALA A 348 -6.11 -12.09 -20.67
CA ALA A 348 -4.75 -11.71 -21.05
C ALA A 348 -4.20 -12.59 -22.19
N VAL A 349 -4.41 -13.92 -22.13
CA VAL A 349 -4.05 -14.85 -23.22
C VAL A 349 -4.83 -14.55 -24.49
N ALA A 350 -6.15 -14.33 -24.38
CA ALA A 350 -7.03 -14.09 -25.52
C ALA A 350 -6.71 -12.78 -26.28
N ARG A 351 -5.99 -11.82 -25.66
CA ARG A 351 -5.53 -10.61 -26.35
C ARG A 351 -4.56 -10.89 -27.49
N ASN A 352 -3.86 -12.03 -27.46
CA ASN A 352 -2.89 -12.43 -28.47
C ASN A 352 -1.87 -11.32 -28.77
N SER A 353 -1.39 -10.62 -27.72
CA SER A 353 -0.47 -9.49 -27.87
C SER A 353 0.85 -9.95 -28.48
N THR A 354 1.29 -9.22 -29.50
CA THR A 354 2.54 -9.47 -30.22
C THR A 354 3.73 -8.83 -29.49
N ALA A 355 4.93 -9.36 -29.72
CA ALA A 355 6.17 -8.74 -29.22
C ALA A 355 6.30 -7.27 -29.68
N VAL A 356 5.83 -6.93 -30.89
CA VAL A 356 5.86 -5.56 -31.39
C VAL A 356 4.94 -4.63 -30.58
N GLU A 357 3.77 -5.11 -30.16
CA GLU A 357 2.88 -4.34 -29.27
C GLU A 357 3.51 -4.12 -27.90
N VAL A 358 4.18 -5.14 -27.33
CA VAL A 358 4.94 -5.00 -26.08
C VAL A 358 5.98 -3.88 -26.19
N PHE A 359 6.81 -3.87 -27.24
CA PHE A 359 7.79 -2.80 -27.40
C PHE A 359 7.17 -1.43 -27.66
N ARG A 360 6.03 -1.35 -28.37
CA ARG A 360 5.31 -0.08 -28.56
C ARG A 360 4.77 0.46 -27.24
N ASP A 361 4.22 -0.38 -26.38
CA ASP A 361 3.70 0.04 -25.08
C ASP A 361 4.85 0.42 -24.11
N LEU A 362 6.01 -0.25 -24.20
CA LEU A 362 7.22 0.19 -23.51
C LEU A 362 7.71 1.57 -23.98
N HIS A 363 7.65 1.86 -25.29
CA HIS A 363 7.99 3.19 -25.81
C HIS A 363 7.02 4.26 -25.29
N LYS A 364 5.70 3.99 -25.29
CA LYS A 364 4.69 4.88 -24.71
C LYS A 364 4.94 5.11 -23.22
N GLN A 365 5.24 4.06 -22.47
CA GLN A 365 5.58 4.19 -21.05
C GLN A 365 6.77 5.13 -20.84
N ALA A 366 7.83 5.00 -21.64
CA ALA A 366 9.00 5.87 -21.54
C ALA A 366 8.66 7.35 -21.87
N GLU A 367 7.81 7.57 -22.88
CA GLU A 367 7.32 8.90 -23.25
C GLU A 367 6.48 9.54 -22.14
N TYR A 368 5.47 8.84 -21.64
CA TYR A 368 4.60 9.34 -20.58
C TYR A 368 5.37 9.56 -19.27
N LYS A 369 6.29 8.65 -18.94
CA LYS A 369 7.17 8.81 -17.78
C LYS A 369 7.98 10.10 -17.89
N ARG A 370 8.60 10.38 -19.05
CA ARG A 370 9.35 11.63 -19.23
C ARG A 370 8.44 12.86 -19.14
N ALA A 371 7.25 12.82 -19.73
CA ALA A 371 6.29 13.93 -19.63
C ALA A 371 5.94 14.23 -18.16
N VAL A 372 5.62 13.19 -17.37
CA VAL A 372 5.27 13.35 -15.95
C VAL A 372 6.47 13.75 -15.08
N GLU A 373 7.66 13.22 -15.36
CA GLU A 373 8.90 13.67 -14.70
C GLU A 373 9.08 15.19 -14.87
N ASN A 374 8.83 15.71 -16.07
CA ASN A 374 8.93 17.14 -16.35
C ASN A 374 7.84 17.97 -15.63
N ILE A 375 6.62 17.42 -15.51
CA ILE A 375 5.49 18.07 -14.82
C ILE A 375 5.76 18.18 -13.30
N LEU A 376 6.29 17.12 -12.69
CA LEU A 376 6.49 17.01 -11.24
C LEU A 376 7.89 17.42 -10.77
N ARG A 377 8.79 17.80 -11.70
CA ARG A 377 10.15 18.21 -11.38
C ARG A 377 10.16 19.44 -10.46
N PRO A 378 10.87 19.39 -9.31
CA PRO A 378 11.13 20.59 -8.51
C PRO A 378 11.89 21.66 -9.33
N GLY A 379 11.48 22.92 -9.24
CA GLY A 379 12.10 24.05 -9.96
C GLY A 379 11.61 24.29 -11.40
N GLY A 380 10.71 23.45 -11.94
CA GLY A 380 10.14 23.65 -13.29
C GLY A 380 11.15 23.61 -14.44
N TYR A 381 10.72 24.06 -15.62
CA TYR A 381 11.57 24.25 -16.81
C TYR A 381 12.31 25.60 -16.82
N GLU A 382 11.83 26.57 -16.05
CA GLU A 382 12.37 27.93 -16.03
C GLU A 382 13.46 28.04 -14.97
N GLU A 383 14.61 28.61 -15.34
CA GLU A 383 15.80 28.76 -14.48
C GLU A 383 15.56 29.54 -13.17
N ASP A 384 14.38 30.14 -13.01
CA ASP A 384 13.98 30.99 -11.88
C ASP A 384 12.91 30.37 -10.95
N GLY A 385 12.50 29.10 -11.16
CA GLY A 385 11.49 28.45 -10.33
C GLY A 385 11.96 28.17 -8.89
N GLU A 386 11.16 28.56 -7.90
CA GLU A 386 11.36 28.17 -6.49
C GLU A 386 11.50 26.63 -6.38
N ASP A 387 12.45 26.15 -5.57
CA ASP A 387 12.73 24.73 -5.28
C ASP A 387 11.61 24.07 -4.43
N GLU A 388 10.34 24.27 -4.80
CA GLU A 388 9.18 23.71 -4.11
C GLU A 388 8.82 22.31 -4.62
N LEU A 389 8.41 21.44 -3.69
CA LEU A 389 7.85 20.14 -4.04
C LEU A 389 6.56 20.33 -4.84
N THR A 390 6.48 19.67 -6.00
CA THR A 390 5.25 19.61 -6.82
C THR A 390 4.69 18.21 -6.78
N VAL A 391 3.41 18.07 -6.43
CA VAL A 391 2.71 16.78 -6.30
C VAL A 391 1.43 16.74 -7.13
N MET A 392 1.01 15.54 -7.51
CA MET A 392 -0.34 15.28 -8.01
C MET A 392 -1.16 14.67 -6.86
N VAL A 393 -2.31 15.25 -6.55
CA VAL A 393 -3.23 14.74 -5.51
C VAL A 393 -4.47 14.20 -6.19
N VAL A 394 -4.79 12.93 -5.94
CA VAL A 394 -5.95 12.24 -6.53
C VAL A 394 -6.79 11.57 -5.43
N PRO A 395 -8.10 11.37 -5.63
CA PRO A 395 -8.85 10.43 -4.81
C PRO A 395 -8.17 9.06 -4.88
N THR A 396 -7.97 8.38 -3.73
CA THR A 396 -7.31 7.06 -3.75
C THR A 396 -8.14 6.01 -4.49
N ALA A 397 -9.46 6.11 -4.41
CA ALA A 397 -10.42 5.35 -5.20
C ALA A 397 -11.58 6.28 -5.61
N PRO A 398 -12.39 5.93 -6.64
CA PRO A 398 -13.55 6.74 -7.02
C PRO A 398 -14.80 6.53 -6.14
N PHE A 399 -14.90 5.37 -5.49
CA PHE A 399 -16.01 4.99 -4.60
C PHE A 399 -15.57 3.81 -3.73
N HIS A 400 -16.38 3.48 -2.71
CA HIS A 400 -16.21 2.27 -1.88
C HIS A 400 -17.34 1.29 -2.23
N PRO A 401 -17.08 0.23 -3.01
CA PRO A 401 -18.12 -0.73 -3.38
C PRO A 401 -18.49 -1.66 -2.22
N THR A 402 -19.71 -2.18 -2.30
CA THR A 402 -20.14 -3.30 -1.47
C THR A 402 -19.53 -4.62 -1.98
N ILE A 403 -19.51 -5.63 -1.13
CA ILE A 403 -19.16 -7.00 -1.53
C ILE A 403 -20.16 -7.50 -2.58
N GLU A 404 -21.44 -7.17 -2.43
CA GLU A 404 -22.49 -7.52 -3.37
C GLU A 404 -22.25 -6.90 -4.76
N ASP A 405 -21.82 -5.63 -4.85
CA ASP A 405 -21.44 -5.00 -6.12
C ASP A 405 -20.34 -5.79 -6.83
N VAL A 406 -19.35 -6.28 -6.07
CA VAL A 406 -18.24 -7.07 -6.59
C VAL A 406 -18.66 -8.48 -6.99
N GLU A 407 -19.58 -9.11 -6.27
CA GLU A 407 -20.14 -10.42 -6.68
C GLU A 407 -20.89 -10.31 -8.00
N HIS A 408 -21.63 -9.22 -8.22
CA HIS A 408 -22.38 -8.98 -9.46
C HIS A 408 -21.49 -8.61 -10.65
N GLU A 409 -20.49 -7.74 -10.47
CA GLU A 409 -19.62 -7.25 -11.55
C GLU A 409 -18.11 -7.28 -11.16
N PRO A 410 -17.51 -8.46 -10.93
CA PRO A 410 -16.19 -8.60 -10.28
C PRO A 410 -15.02 -8.01 -11.07
N ILE A 411 -15.11 -8.00 -12.40
CA ILE A 411 -14.09 -7.41 -13.28
C ILE A 411 -14.35 -5.91 -13.50
N GLY A 412 -15.61 -5.52 -13.74
CA GLY A 412 -15.98 -4.14 -14.04
C GLY A 412 -15.81 -3.21 -12.85
N VAL A 413 -16.26 -3.60 -11.66
CA VAL A 413 -16.04 -2.83 -10.41
C VAL A 413 -14.56 -2.69 -10.12
N ASN A 414 -13.79 -3.79 -10.22
CA ASN A 414 -12.35 -3.75 -10.05
C ASN A 414 -11.66 -2.81 -11.05
N GLY A 415 -12.07 -2.81 -12.33
CA GLY A 415 -11.53 -1.89 -13.34
C GLY A 415 -11.76 -0.42 -12.97
N LYS A 416 -12.96 -0.08 -12.49
CA LYS A 416 -13.33 1.28 -12.08
C LYS A 416 -12.52 1.76 -10.87
N LEU A 417 -12.24 0.89 -9.89
CA LEU A 417 -11.40 1.22 -8.72
C LEU A 417 -10.00 1.73 -9.11
N GLY A 418 -9.52 1.33 -10.29
CA GLY A 418 -8.22 1.68 -10.86
C GLY A 418 -8.08 3.07 -11.46
N ALA A 419 -9.13 3.90 -11.45
CA ALA A 419 -9.19 5.16 -12.19
C ALA A 419 -8.05 6.15 -11.86
N PHE A 420 -7.52 6.09 -10.64
CA PHE A 420 -6.49 7.01 -10.14
C PHE A 420 -5.23 6.33 -9.60
N SER A 421 -5.06 5.03 -9.84
CA SER A 421 -4.05 4.23 -9.14
C SER A 421 -3.07 3.50 -10.06
N HIS A 422 -3.50 3.02 -11.24
CA HIS A 422 -2.68 2.16 -12.09
C HIS A 422 -1.42 2.86 -12.61
N PHE A 423 -1.53 4.14 -12.95
CA PHE A 423 -0.43 4.88 -13.58
C PHE A 423 0.81 5.03 -12.67
N ALA A 424 0.68 4.91 -11.35
CA ALA A 424 1.75 5.27 -10.42
C ALA A 424 3.04 4.46 -10.65
N ASN A 425 2.95 3.14 -10.81
CA ASN A 425 4.13 2.31 -11.08
C ASN A 425 4.59 2.40 -12.54
N ILE A 426 3.64 2.53 -13.47
CA ILE A 426 3.91 2.77 -14.89
C ILE A 426 4.81 3.98 -15.07
N LEU A 427 4.52 5.06 -14.34
CA LEU A 427 5.23 6.33 -14.37
C LEU A 427 6.37 6.44 -13.34
N ASP A 428 6.67 5.37 -12.59
CA ASP A 428 7.73 5.36 -11.57
C ASP A 428 7.57 6.40 -10.45
N LEU A 429 6.33 6.71 -10.09
CA LEU A 429 6.00 7.69 -9.05
C LEU A 429 6.17 7.10 -7.65
N VAL A 430 6.32 7.98 -6.67
CA VAL A 430 6.11 7.68 -5.25
C VAL A 430 4.69 8.06 -4.88
N GLY A 431 4.04 7.29 -3.99
CA GLY A 431 2.70 7.63 -3.50
C GLY A 431 2.53 7.42 -2.00
N VAL A 432 1.83 8.34 -1.33
CA VAL A 432 1.32 8.15 0.04
C VAL A 432 -0.21 8.28 -0.01
N ALA A 433 -0.91 7.20 0.32
CA ALA A 433 -2.35 7.22 0.57
C ALA A 433 -2.59 7.61 2.03
N LEU A 434 -3.33 8.71 2.23
CA LEU A 434 -3.69 9.24 3.54
C LEU A 434 -5.20 9.14 3.75
N PRO A 435 -5.66 8.72 4.95
CA PRO A 435 -7.01 8.97 5.41
C PRO A 435 -7.30 10.48 5.42
N CYS A 436 -8.51 10.87 4.99
CA CYS A 436 -8.95 12.26 4.92
C CYS A 436 -10.38 12.38 5.44
N GLY A 437 -10.59 11.93 6.67
CA GLY A 437 -11.90 11.95 7.30
C GLY A 437 -12.83 10.80 6.90
N THR A 438 -14.11 10.98 7.22
CA THR A 438 -15.16 10.00 6.92
C THR A 438 -16.39 10.66 6.32
N TYR A 439 -17.16 9.92 5.53
CA TYR A 439 -18.43 10.37 4.95
C TYR A 439 -19.59 9.47 5.38
N LYS A 440 -20.78 10.06 5.45
CA LYS A 440 -22.02 9.39 5.83
C LYS A 440 -22.53 8.52 4.69
N VAL A 441 -22.99 7.32 5.01
CA VAL A 441 -23.67 6.41 4.08
C VAL A 441 -25.09 6.21 4.57
N ALA A 442 -26.05 6.14 3.65
CA ALA A 442 -27.42 5.79 4.01
C ALA A 442 -27.44 4.39 4.63
N ALA A 443 -27.96 4.25 5.85
CA ALA A 443 -28.00 2.96 6.54
C ALA A 443 -28.85 1.94 5.75
N GLU A 444 -28.28 0.78 5.45
CA GLU A 444 -28.97 -0.34 4.80
C GLU A 444 -29.31 -1.45 5.83
N GLY A 445 -30.43 -2.17 5.60
CA GLY A 445 -30.81 -3.32 6.44
C GLY A 445 -31.30 -3.00 7.86
N GLN A 446 -31.01 -3.89 8.83
CA GLN A 446 -31.44 -3.79 10.23
C GLN A 446 -30.68 -2.70 11.03
N GLU A 447 -29.68 -2.04 10.44
CA GLU A 447 -28.83 -1.02 11.08
C GLU A 447 -29.34 0.41 10.93
N LYS A 448 -30.60 0.62 10.50
CA LYS A 448 -31.26 1.94 10.35
C LYS A 448 -31.21 2.87 11.58
N GLN A 449 -30.72 2.40 12.73
CA GLN A 449 -30.58 3.17 13.97
C GLN A 449 -29.17 3.75 14.21
N ARG A 450 -28.15 3.41 13.40
CA ARG A 450 -26.80 4.00 13.50
C ARG A 450 -26.41 4.67 12.19
N GLU A 451 -25.89 5.89 12.30
CA GLU A 451 -25.26 6.60 11.19
C GLU A 451 -23.93 5.90 10.87
N GLN A 452 -23.89 5.14 9.78
CA GLN A 452 -22.67 4.47 9.32
C GLN A 452 -21.79 5.47 8.58
N ARG A 453 -20.51 5.52 8.95
CA ARG A 453 -19.51 6.39 8.33
C ARG A 453 -18.40 5.54 7.72
N LEU A 454 -18.04 5.82 6.48
CA LEU A 454 -16.97 5.14 5.75
C LEU A 454 -15.77 6.07 5.55
N PRO A 455 -14.55 5.53 5.45
CA PRO A 455 -13.35 6.33 5.30
C PRO A 455 -13.26 6.94 3.89
N PHE A 456 -12.80 8.18 3.82
CA PHE A 456 -12.34 8.81 2.59
C PHE A 456 -10.84 9.05 2.66
N GLY A 457 -10.17 9.20 1.52
CA GLY A 457 -8.74 9.39 1.47
C GLY A 457 -8.23 9.72 0.08
N VAL A 458 -7.04 10.33 0.06
CA VAL A 458 -6.36 10.78 -1.15
C VAL A 458 -4.99 10.13 -1.25
N THR A 459 -4.50 9.96 -2.47
CA THR A 459 -3.11 9.59 -2.73
C THR A 459 -2.37 10.82 -3.20
N ILE A 460 -1.32 11.20 -2.48
CA ILE A 460 -0.39 12.25 -2.86
C ILE A 460 0.77 11.59 -3.61
N LEU A 461 1.02 12.03 -4.84
CA LEU A 461 2.00 11.44 -5.76
C LEU A 461 3.11 12.42 -6.07
N ALA A 462 4.36 11.97 -5.99
CA ALA A 462 5.55 12.73 -6.36
C ALA A 462 6.39 11.97 -7.39
N ALA A 463 7.31 12.67 -8.04
CA ALA A 463 8.28 12.05 -8.93
C ALA A 463 9.15 11.01 -8.20
N CYS A 464 9.67 10.04 -8.95
CA CYS A 464 10.72 9.10 -8.54
C CYS A 464 11.79 9.80 -7.69
N GLY A 465 12.25 9.18 -6.60
CA GLY A 465 13.30 9.71 -5.72
C GLY A 465 12.91 10.83 -4.76
N LEU A 466 11.67 11.34 -4.82
CA LEU A 466 11.16 12.34 -3.89
C LEU A 466 10.50 11.74 -2.64
N ASP A 467 10.77 10.48 -2.33
CA ASP A 467 10.18 9.72 -1.21
C ASP A 467 10.22 10.47 0.12
N GLU A 468 11.40 10.97 0.51
CA GLU A 468 11.59 11.68 1.78
C GLU A 468 10.92 13.06 1.78
N GLY A 469 10.85 13.73 0.63
CA GLY A 469 10.11 14.99 0.50
C GLY A 469 8.60 14.75 0.66
N LEU A 470 8.08 13.71 0.01
CA LEU A 470 6.67 13.35 0.04
C LEU A 470 6.24 12.85 1.43
N LEU A 471 7.02 12.01 2.10
CA LEU A 471 6.73 11.55 3.45
C LEU A 471 6.73 12.71 4.45
N ARG A 472 7.66 13.67 4.34
CA ARG A 472 7.64 14.88 5.17
C ARG A 472 6.39 15.73 4.95
N LEU A 473 5.98 15.90 3.68
CA LEU A 473 4.72 16.60 3.37
C LEU A 473 3.52 15.84 3.95
N ALA A 474 3.47 14.52 3.80
CA ALA A 474 2.39 13.68 4.31
C ALA A 474 2.24 13.79 5.83
N LYS A 475 3.35 13.67 6.59
CA LYS A 475 3.38 13.84 8.06
C LYS A 475 2.79 15.18 8.49
N ARG A 476 3.08 16.25 7.75
CA ARG A 476 2.57 17.60 8.05
C ARG A 476 1.06 17.73 7.80
N LEU A 477 0.53 17.01 6.81
CA LEU A 477 -0.86 17.13 6.39
C LEU A 477 -1.78 16.13 7.10
N GLU A 478 -1.24 15.01 7.57
CA GLU A 478 -1.98 13.87 8.09
C GLU A 478 -2.99 14.22 9.19
N GLU A 479 -2.55 14.91 10.25
CA GLU A 479 -3.42 15.28 11.39
C GLU A 479 -4.59 16.15 10.92
N MET A 480 -4.30 17.23 10.19
CA MET A 480 -5.31 18.15 9.64
C MET A 480 -6.29 17.44 8.69
N LEU A 481 -5.80 16.53 7.83
CA LEU A 481 -6.67 15.82 6.88
C LEU A 481 -7.54 14.77 7.58
N GLY A 482 -7.04 14.13 8.64
CA GLY A 482 -7.77 13.12 9.41
C GLY A 482 -8.98 13.68 10.16
N GLU A 483 -8.95 14.96 10.52
CA GLU A 483 -10.04 15.65 11.23
C GLU A 483 -11.20 16.07 10.32
N LEU A 484 -11.06 15.97 8.99
CA LEU A 484 -12.10 16.38 8.06
C LEU A 484 -13.39 15.57 8.25
N GLY A 485 -14.53 16.28 8.25
CA GLY A 485 -15.85 15.68 8.39
C GLY A 485 -16.19 15.15 9.79
N GLN A 486 -15.34 15.32 10.81
CA GLN A 486 -15.68 14.95 12.19
C GLN A 486 -16.68 15.93 12.87
N ASP A 487 -16.80 17.15 12.34
CA ASP A 487 -17.65 18.23 12.86
C ASP A 487 -19.05 18.37 12.21
N GLU A 488 -19.45 17.42 11.35
CA GLU A 488 -20.79 17.34 10.69
C GLU A 488 -21.52 16.01 10.98
#